data_AF-A0A830GN10-F1
#
_entry.id   AF-A0A830GN10-F1
#
_cell.length_a   1.000
_cell.length_b   1.000
_cell.length_c   1.000
_cell.angle_alpha   90.00
_cell.angle_beta   90.00
_cell.angle_gamma   90.00
#
_symmetry.space_group_name_H-M   'P 1'
#
loop_
_entity.id
_entity.type
_entity.pdbx_description
1 polymer ?
#
loop_
_entity_poly.entity_id
_entity_poly.type
_entity_poly.pdbx_seq_one_letter_code
_entity_poly.pdbx_strand_id
1 'polypeptide(L)'
;MVKVKYPRSDAAMEHVVKAAADVLLVLSGGAKVDDRAFLELVERVVDAGVRGLAVGRNVWQREDPYRMLDALERVVFKQEPAAVALDG
;
A
#
# COMPACT_ATOMS: atom_id res chain seq x y z
N MET A 1 -13.33 0.84 -10.45
CA MET A 1 -12.26 0.55 -9.47
C MET A 1 -12.10 -0.95 -9.34
N VAL A 2 -10.87 -1.46 -9.33
CA VAL A 2 -10.56 -2.89 -9.18
C VAL A 2 -9.56 -3.10 -8.04
N LYS A 3 -9.83 -4.10 -7.20
CA LYS A 3 -8.91 -4.53 -6.16
C LYS A 3 -7.96 -5.60 -6.69
N VAL A 4 -6.66 -5.39 -6.53
CA VAL A 4 -5.61 -6.28 -7.05
C VAL A 4 -4.70 -6.79 -5.94
N LYS A 5 -4.08 -7.96 -6.15
CA LYS A 5 -3.02 -8.49 -5.29
C LYS A 5 -1.66 -8.02 -5.83
N TYR A 6 -0.69 -7.81 -4.94
CA TYR A 6 0.69 -7.60 -5.37
C TYR A 6 1.23 -8.87 -6.06
N PRO A 7 1.71 -8.81 -7.32
CA PRO A 7 2.15 -9.98 -8.07
C PRO A 7 3.54 -10.48 -7.63
N ARG A 8 4.10 -9.93 -6.54
CA ARG A 8 5.45 -10.25 -6.00
C ARG A 8 6.59 -9.80 -6.91
N SER A 9 6.33 -8.79 -7.75
CA SER A 9 7.31 -8.14 -8.61
C SER A 9 6.82 -6.73 -8.94
N ASP A 10 7.71 -5.74 -8.82
CA ASP A 10 7.39 -4.34 -9.13
C ASP A 10 7.12 -4.19 -10.64
N ALA A 11 7.97 -4.78 -11.49
CA ALA A 11 7.76 -4.79 -12.95
C ALA A 11 6.42 -5.43 -13.37
N ALA A 12 6.00 -6.50 -12.67
CA ALA A 12 4.68 -7.07 -12.91
C ALA A 12 3.54 -6.17 -12.41
N MET A 13 3.76 -5.40 -11.33
CA MET A 13 2.77 -4.42 -10.87
C MET A 13 2.65 -3.25 -11.87
N GLU A 14 3.75 -2.73 -12.39
CA GLU A 14 3.75 -1.72 -13.47
C GLU A 14 2.97 -2.21 -14.70
N HIS A 15 3.16 -3.48 -15.08
CA HIS A 15 2.38 -4.09 -16.16
C HIS A 15 0.88 -4.12 -15.85
N VAL A 16 0.49 -4.48 -14.62
CA VAL A 16 -0.91 -4.46 -14.17
C VAL A 16 -1.49 -3.05 -14.22
N VAL A 17 -0.74 -2.04 -13.75
CA VAL A 17 -1.17 -0.63 -13.79
C VAL A 17 -1.36 -0.18 -15.23
N LYS A 18 -0.41 -0.46 -16.13
CA LYS A 18 -0.53 -0.14 -17.56
C LYS A 18 -1.74 -0.82 -18.20
N ALA A 19 -1.98 -2.10 -17.87
CA ALA A 19 -3.12 -2.86 -18.40
C ALA A 19 -4.47 -2.35 -17.89
N ALA A 20 -4.51 -1.72 -16.71
CA ALA A 20 -5.74 -1.18 -16.13
C ALA A 20 -6.22 0.11 -16.84
N ALA A 21 -5.38 0.77 -17.64
CA ALA A 21 -5.69 2.04 -18.30
C ALA A 21 -6.31 3.06 -17.31
N ASP A 22 -7.54 3.52 -17.57
CA ASP A 22 -8.21 4.52 -16.74
C ASP A 22 -8.92 3.93 -15.50
N VAL A 23 -8.81 2.62 -15.26
CA VAL A 23 -9.45 1.97 -14.11
C VAL A 23 -8.64 2.19 -12.84
N LEU A 24 -9.26 2.82 -11.84
CA LEU A 24 -8.66 2.98 -10.51
C LEU A 24 -8.33 1.62 -9.88
N LEU A 25 -7.06 1.44 -9.51
CA LEU A 25 -6.57 0.26 -8.80
C LEU A 25 -6.44 0.53 -7.30
N VAL A 26 -6.82 -0.46 -6.50
CA VAL A 26 -6.55 -0.50 -5.05
C VAL A 26 -5.85 -1.79 -4.65
N LEU A 27 -4.84 -1.70 -3.78
CA LEU A 27 -4.07 -2.87 -3.36
C LEU A 27 -4.80 -3.65 -2.25
N SER A 28 -4.81 -4.99 -2.37
CA SER A 28 -5.16 -5.89 -1.28
C SER A 28 -3.99 -6.07 -0.31
N GLY A 29 -4.23 -5.94 0.99
CA GLY A 29 -3.15 -5.94 2.00
C GLY A 29 -2.49 -7.27 2.34
N GLY A 30 -3.04 -8.42 1.94
CA GLY A 30 -2.45 -9.72 2.29
C GLY A 30 -2.55 -10.08 3.79
N ALA A 31 -1.67 -10.99 4.24
CA ALA A 31 -1.53 -11.37 5.65
C ALA A 31 -0.82 -10.26 6.43
N LYS A 32 -1.00 -10.22 7.76
CA LYS A 32 -0.25 -9.27 8.60
C LYS A 32 1.24 -9.54 8.49
N VAL A 33 2.01 -8.50 8.23
CA VAL A 33 3.47 -8.51 8.23
C VAL A 33 4.01 -7.39 9.13
N ASP A 34 5.33 -7.27 9.21
CA ASP A 34 6.00 -6.15 9.85
C ASP A 34 5.50 -4.78 9.34
N ASP A 35 5.52 -3.77 10.21
CA ASP A 35 5.06 -2.41 9.91
C ASP A 35 5.81 -1.81 8.72
N ARG A 36 7.14 -1.85 8.77
CA ARG A 36 8.03 -1.30 7.75
C ARG A 36 7.85 -2.05 6.43
N ALA A 37 7.88 -3.38 6.46
CA ALA A 37 7.69 -4.20 5.27
C ALA A 37 6.35 -3.94 4.57
N PHE A 38 5.27 -3.68 5.35
CA PHE A 38 3.98 -3.34 4.79
C PHE A 38 3.96 -1.95 4.16
N LEU A 39 4.50 -0.93 4.83
CA LEU A 39 4.53 0.44 4.30
C LEU A 39 5.44 0.56 3.08
N GLU A 40 6.59 -0.10 3.06
CA GLU A 40 7.48 -0.14 1.89
C GLU A 40 6.78 -0.81 0.69
N LEU A 41 5.94 -1.83 0.92
CA LEU A 41 5.10 -2.39 -0.14
C LEU A 41 4.07 -1.38 -0.63
N VAL A 42 3.42 -0.66 0.29
CA VAL A 42 2.42 0.36 -0.05
C VAL A 42 3.08 1.48 -0.88
N GLU A 43 4.22 2.00 -0.45
CA GLU A 43 5.02 2.99 -1.17
C GLU A 43 5.31 2.53 -2.60
N ARG A 44 5.93 1.35 -2.77
CA ARG A 44 6.26 0.81 -4.10
C ARG A 44 5.06 0.68 -5.03
N VAL A 45 3.90 0.24 -4.52
CA VAL A 45 2.71 0.10 -5.39
C VAL A 45 2.05 1.44 -5.70
N VAL A 46 2.10 2.40 -4.77
CA VAL A 46 1.59 3.76 -5.00
C VAL A 46 2.45 4.45 -6.05
N ASP A 47 3.76 4.31 -5.98
CA ASP A 47 4.72 4.81 -6.97
C ASP A 47 4.50 4.17 -8.34
N ALA A 48 4.15 2.88 -8.38
CA ALA A 48 3.78 2.20 -9.62
C ALA A 48 2.45 2.70 -10.23
N GLY A 49 1.63 3.43 -9.48
CA GLY A 49 0.36 4.03 -9.93
C GLY A 49 -0.92 3.46 -9.30
N VAL A 50 -0.81 2.62 -8.26
CA VAL A 50 -1.97 2.22 -7.45
C VAL A 50 -2.49 3.42 -6.67
N ARG A 51 -3.82 3.63 -6.65
CA ARG A 51 -4.45 4.86 -6.14
C ARG A 51 -5.07 4.73 -4.75
N GLY A 52 -4.95 3.57 -4.12
CA GLY A 52 -5.48 3.37 -2.78
C GLY A 52 -5.38 1.94 -2.28
N LEU A 53 -6.00 1.69 -1.13
CA LEU A 53 -5.84 0.47 -0.36
C LEU A 53 -7.19 -0.14 0.01
N ALA A 54 -7.30 -1.46 -0.10
CA ALA A 54 -8.40 -2.26 0.42
C ALA A 54 -7.83 -3.34 1.37
N VAL A 55 -7.43 -2.88 2.56
CA VAL A 55 -6.60 -3.59 3.54
C VAL A 55 -7.36 -3.82 4.85
N GLY A 56 -6.92 -4.78 5.66
CA GLY A 56 -7.57 -5.12 6.93
C GLY A 56 -6.60 -5.64 7.97
N ARG A 57 -6.07 -6.85 7.78
CA ARG A 57 -5.12 -7.50 8.72
C ARG A 57 -3.88 -6.67 9.03
N ASN A 58 -3.35 -5.93 8.07
CA ASN A 58 -2.22 -5.02 8.30
C ASN A 58 -2.59 -3.73 9.06
N VAL A 59 -3.85 -3.57 9.47
CA VAL A 59 -4.34 -2.47 10.31
C VAL A 59 -4.89 -3.03 11.63
N TRP A 60 -6.03 -3.71 11.60
CA TRP A 60 -6.82 -4.04 12.80
C TRP A 60 -6.24 -5.13 13.73
N GLN A 61 -5.12 -5.77 13.34
CA GLN A 61 -4.45 -6.84 14.12
C GLN A 61 -3.15 -6.33 14.75
N ARG A 62 -2.93 -5.01 14.71
CA ARG A 62 -1.83 -4.34 15.42
C ARG A 62 -2.34 -3.89 16.79
N GLU A 63 -1.42 -3.76 17.74
CA GLU A 63 -1.73 -3.24 19.07
C GLU A 63 -2.22 -1.79 18.98
N ASP A 64 -1.57 -0.99 18.12
CA ASP A 64 -1.98 0.36 17.79
C ASP A 64 -2.37 0.46 16.29
N PRO A 65 -3.65 0.24 15.95
CA PRO A 65 -4.11 0.35 14.57
C PRO A 65 -4.15 1.80 14.06
N TYR A 66 -4.26 2.79 14.94
CA TYR A 66 -4.36 4.20 14.56
C TYR A 66 -3.00 4.72 14.07
N ARG A 67 -1.91 4.40 14.77
CA ARG A 67 -0.56 4.72 14.31
C ARG A 67 -0.29 4.19 12.90
N MET A 68 -0.76 2.99 12.59
CA MET A 68 -0.64 2.43 11.23
C MET A 68 -1.55 3.16 10.22
N LEU A 69 -2.76 3.58 10.60
CA LEU A 69 -3.61 4.39 9.72
C LEU A 69 -2.96 5.74 9.39
N ASP A 70 -2.38 6.42 10.38
CA ASP A 70 -1.69 7.70 10.19
C ASP A 70 -0.47 7.55 9.26
N ALA A 71 0.32 6.49 9.45
CA ALA A 71 1.44 6.16 8.56
C ALA A 71 0.97 5.88 7.13
N LEU A 72 -0.13 5.14 6.95
CA LEU A 72 -0.70 4.86 5.63
C LEU A 72 -1.24 6.14 4.96
N GLU A 73 -1.83 7.06 5.71
CA GLU A 73 -2.26 8.36 5.18
C GLU A 73 -1.07 9.13 4.60
N ARG A 74 0.05 9.18 5.34
CA ARG A 74 1.28 9.86 4.93
C ARG A 74 1.86 9.25 3.65
N VAL A 75 1.92 7.93 3.54
CA VAL A 75 2.43 7.27 2.33
C VAL A 75 1.47 7.44 1.13
N VAL A 76 0.16 7.22 1.34
CA VAL A 76 -0.80 7.18 0.21
C VAL A 76 -1.19 8.56 -0.29
N PHE A 77 -1.40 9.54 0.61
CA PHE A 77 -1.92 10.85 0.23
C PHE A 77 -0.85 11.95 0.24
N LYS A 78 0.19 11.82 1.09
CA LYS A 78 1.27 12.80 1.18
C LYS A 78 2.53 12.36 0.43
N GLN A 79 2.57 11.11 -0.04
CA GLN A 79 3.70 10.49 -0.74
C GLN A 79 5.01 10.63 0.03
N GLU A 80 4.94 10.54 1.36
CA GLU A 80 6.11 10.49 2.21
C GLU A 80 6.76 9.09 2.15
N PRO A 81 8.10 8.98 2.18
CA PRO A 81 8.77 7.69 2.19
C PRO A 81 8.36 6.83 3.38
N ALA A 82 8.19 5.52 3.19
CA ALA A 82 7.79 4.60 4.26
C ALA A 82 8.74 4.65 5.46
N ALA A 83 10.03 4.91 5.20
CA ALA A 83 11.06 5.03 6.23
C ALA A 83 10.80 6.15 7.25
N VAL A 84 10.09 7.22 6.87
CA VAL A 84 9.80 8.38 7.72
C VAL A 84 8.35 8.36 8.22
N ALA A 85 7.45 7.67 7.50
CA ALA A 85 6.04 7.55 7.83
C ALA A 85 5.78 6.86 9.19
N LEU A 86 6.72 6.05 9.68
CA LEU A 86 6.59 5.31 10.95
C LEU A 86 6.98 6.11 12.21
N ASP A 87 7.74 7.18 12.03
CA ASP A 87 8.45 7.87 13.13
C ASP A 87 7.75 9.16 13.58
N GLY A 88 6.59 9.48 13.00
CA GLY A 88 5.74 10.60 13.42
C GLY A 88 4.42 10.09 13.93
#